data_AF-A0A3C1XT55-F1
#
_entry.id   AF-A0A3C1XT55-F1
#
_cell.length_a   1.000
_cell.length_b   1.000
_cell.length_c   1.000
_cell.angle_alpha   90.00
_cell.angle_beta   90.00
_cell.angle_gamma   90.00
#
_symmetry.space_group_name_H-M   'P 1'
#
loop_
_entity.id
_entity.type
_entity.pdbx_description
1 polymer ?
#
loop_
_entity_poly.entity_id
_entity_poly.type
_entity_poly.pdbx_seq_one_letter_code
_entity_poly.pdbx_strand_id
1 'polypeptide(L)'
;MPVGYWFDLPDPAFKLMRTADRVALVKPVPPWIVVDQSLDSIVIGSRWPGELWRVRVEKQGDMSDLVAQPGYWRASAIELLEALPLSALFGPKGEAVLEILAQISTLSRSEAQALADNLADNAWMAYSRAWMRWSHQDGEPAADDEDDWRSALAATRRGDKSRSPVHSGFLLIHDQLRQRAEQLDGGNAFTLIEEDGETEQVLKPMWQAACDALLFAAMARAAPQYVSDDDALTLLHAWSRVFDEASQRA
;
A
#
# COMPACT_ATOMS: atom_id res chain seq x y z
N MET A 1 -0.17 -12.56 27.43
CA MET A 1 0.56 -12.66 26.14
C MET A 1 0.13 -11.53 25.24
N PRO A 2 1.04 -10.91 24.47
CA PRO A 2 0.70 -9.79 23.61
C PRO A 2 -0.25 -10.22 22.49
N VAL A 3 -1.15 -9.32 22.12
CA VAL A 3 -2.11 -9.47 21.02
C VAL A 3 -1.79 -8.39 20.00
N GLY A 4 -1.78 -8.77 18.74
CA GLY A 4 -1.49 -7.87 17.62
C GLY A 4 -2.12 -8.39 16.34
N TYR A 5 -1.51 -8.02 15.23
CA TYR A 5 -1.99 -8.31 13.90
C TYR A 5 -0.93 -9.06 13.12
N TRP A 6 -1.37 -10.00 12.30
CA TRP A 6 -0.49 -10.75 11.42
C TRP A 6 -1.11 -10.78 10.04
N PHE A 7 -0.33 -10.33 9.06
CA PHE A 7 -0.66 -10.48 7.66
C PHE A 7 0.04 -11.73 7.14
N ASP A 8 -0.76 -12.76 6.89
CA ASP A 8 -0.30 -14.03 6.36
C ASP A 8 -0.18 -13.94 4.85
N LEU A 9 1.06 -13.88 4.39
CA LEU A 9 1.41 -14.11 3.00
C LEU A 9 2.03 -15.50 2.90
N PRO A 10 1.41 -16.44 2.16
CA PRO A 10 1.99 -17.76 1.94
C PRO A 10 3.36 -17.62 1.29
N ASP A 11 4.40 -17.73 2.12
CA ASP A 11 5.77 -17.74 1.66
C ASP A 11 6.31 -19.17 1.69
N PRO A 12 6.66 -19.78 0.54
CA PRO A 12 7.24 -21.11 0.51
C PRO A 12 8.51 -21.27 1.36
N ALA A 13 9.22 -20.17 1.64
CA ALA A 13 10.38 -20.19 2.54
C ALA A 13 9.99 -20.42 4.01
N PHE A 14 8.77 -20.03 4.41
CA PHE A 14 8.25 -20.21 5.76
C PHE A 14 7.63 -21.59 5.91
N LYS A 15 8.38 -22.50 6.53
CA LYS A 15 7.86 -23.80 6.92
C LYS A 15 7.02 -23.66 8.19
N LEU A 16 5.73 -23.41 7.99
CA LEU A 16 4.73 -23.26 9.05
C LEU A 16 3.95 -24.56 9.25
N MET A 17 3.75 -24.93 10.52
CA MET A 17 2.72 -25.87 10.93
C MET A 17 1.45 -25.09 11.23
N ARG A 18 0.32 -25.54 10.66
CA ARG A 18 -0.98 -24.87 10.79
C ARG A 18 -2.00 -25.84 11.35
N THR A 19 -2.72 -25.41 12.38
CA THR A 19 -4.00 -25.99 12.83
C THR A 19 -5.09 -24.95 12.65
N ALA A 20 -6.34 -25.29 12.99
CA ALA A 20 -7.48 -24.39 12.80
C ALA A 20 -7.34 -23.05 13.54
N ASP A 21 -6.67 -23.05 14.68
CA ASP A 21 -6.58 -21.94 15.64
C ASP A 21 -5.14 -21.50 15.91
N ARG A 22 -4.15 -22.09 15.22
CA ARG A 22 -2.74 -21.89 15.57
C ARG A 22 -1.81 -22.02 14.38
N VAL A 23 -0.80 -21.15 14.37
CA VAL A 23 0.30 -21.18 13.41
C VAL A 23 1.62 -21.18 14.16
N ALA A 24 2.54 -22.07 13.80
CA ALA A 24 3.86 -22.15 14.41
C ALA A 24 4.95 -22.46 13.39
N LEU A 25 6.18 -22.01 13.64
CA LEU A 25 7.33 -22.43 12.87
C LEU A 25 7.62 -23.91 13.13
N VAL A 26 7.96 -24.66 12.08
CA VAL A 26 8.44 -26.05 12.21
C VAL A 26 9.71 -26.11 13.09
N LYS A 27 10.57 -25.08 13.00
CA LYS A 27 11.72 -24.89 13.89
C LYS A 27 11.71 -23.46 14.42
N PRO A 28 11.94 -23.22 15.72
CA PRO A 28 11.91 -21.89 16.32
C PRO A 28 13.20 -21.12 16.02
N VAL A 29 13.44 -20.83 14.74
CA VAL A 29 14.58 -20.04 14.23
C VAL A 29 14.08 -19.09 13.13
N PRO A 30 14.81 -18.01 12.81
CA PRO A 30 14.45 -17.13 11.71
C PRO A 30 14.24 -17.87 10.37
N PRO A 31 13.36 -17.37 9.49
CA PRO A 31 12.58 -16.13 9.64
C PRO A 31 11.42 -16.28 10.63
N TRP A 32 11.24 -15.28 11.49
CA TRP A 32 10.19 -15.28 12.51
C TRP A 32 8.83 -14.88 11.94
N ILE A 33 7.75 -15.32 12.59
CA ILE A 33 6.42 -14.75 12.36
C ILE A 33 6.43 -13.32 12.92
N VAL A 34 6.15 -12.32 12.09
CA VAL A 34 6.07 -10.91 12.52
C VAL A 34 4.62 -10.61 12.91
N VAL A 35 4.43 -10.19 14.17
CA VAL A 35 3.14 -9.77 14.70
C VAL A 35 3.20 -8.28 15.00
N ASP A 36 2.59 -7.48 14.15
CA ASP A 36 2.54 -6.03 14.28
C ASP A 36 1.64 -5.59 15.44
N GLN A 37 2.05 -4.54 16.16
CA GLN A 37 1.30 -4.01 17.29
C GLN A 37 0.07 -3.23 16.83
N SER A 38 0.12 -2.67 15.62
CA SER A 38 -0.94 -1.88 14.99
C SER A 38 -1.04 -2.18 13.49
N LEU A 39 -2.24 -2.04 12.93
CA LEU A 39 -2.50 -2.32 11.51
C LEU A 39 -1.72 -1.41 10.57
N ASP A 40 -1.55 -0.13 10.95
CA ASP A 40 -0.82 0.87 10.17
C ASP A 40 0.69 0.58 10.06
N SER A 41 1.22 -0.30 10.90
CA SER A 41 2.63 -0.71 10.90
C SER A 41 2.91 -1.90 9.99
N ILE A 42 1.87 -2.62 9.55
CA ILE A 42 2.00 -3.79 8.67
C ILE A 42 2.60 -3.38 7.32
N VAL A 43 3.74 -3.98 7.00
CA VAL A 43 4.36 -3.87 5.69
C VAL A 43 3.82 -4.99 4.79
N ILE A 44 3.21 -4.62 3.68
CA ILE A 44 2.70 -5.55 2.68
C ILE A 44 3.78 -5.69 1.60
N GLY A 45 4.25 -6.91 1.37
CA GLY A 45 5.19 -7.18 0.28
C GLY A 45 4.50 -7.32 -1.08
N SER A 46 5.29 -7.70 -2.10
CA SER A 46 4.81 -7.86 -3.48
C SER A 46 3.75 -8.96 -3.68
N ARG A 47 3.60 -9.87 -2.71
CA ARG A 47 2.59 -10.93 -2.74
C ARG A 47 1.28 -10.36 -2.21
N TRP A 48 0.24 -10.44 -3.03
CA TRP A 48 -1.10 -10.00 -2.72
C TRP A 48 -2.10 -10.82 -3.57
N PRO A 49 -3.30 -11.16 -3.06
CA PRO A 49 -3.77 -10.95 -1.68
C PRO A 49 -3.17 -11.96 -0.69
N GLY A 50 -3.30 -11.65 0.60
CA GLY A 50 -3.00 -12.54 1.72
C GLY A 50 -4.21 -12.67 2.65
N GLU A 51 -3.99 -13.14 3.88
CA GLU A 51 -5.02 -13.15 4.93
C GLU A 51 -4.61 -12.26 6.10
N LEU A 52 -5.56 -11.51 6.66
CA LEU A 52 -5.30 -10.66 7.82
C LEU A 52 -5.95 -11.27 9.06
N TRP A 53 -5.15 -11.38 10.12
CA TRP A 53 -5.59 -11.98 11.37
C TRP A 53 -5.26 -11.07 12.55
N ARG A 54 -6.20 -11.01 13.49
CA ARG A 54 -5.88 -10.66 14.88
C ARG A 54 -5.37 -11.91 15.58
N VAL A 55 -4.21 -11.80 16.22
CA VAL A 55 -3.50 -12.98 16.75
C VAL A 55 -2.95 -12.71 18.14
N ARG A 56 -2.71 -13.78 18.89
CA ARG A 56 -1.99 -13.75 20.16
C ARG A 56 -0.64 -14.43 20.00
N VAL A 57 0.43 -13.78 20.44
CA VAL A 57 1.76 -14.42 20.47
C VAL A 57 1.77 -15.47 21.57
N GLU A 58 1.88 -16.75 21.22
CA GLU A 58 2.01 -17.83 22.21
C GLU A 58 3.45 -18.09 22.60
N LYS A 59 4.37 -17.99 21.64
CA LYS A 59 5.80 -18.17 21.86
C LYS A 59 6.57 -17.06 21.15
N GLN A 60 7.23 -16.22 21.93
CA GLN A 60 8.08 -15.17 21.40
C GLN A 60 9.34 -15.77 20.78
N GLY A 61 9.74 -15.21 19.64
CA GLY A 61 11.05 -15.44 19.03
C GLY A 61 12.12 -14.54 19.66
N ASP A 62 13.30 -14.56 19.07
CA ASP A 62 14.41 -13.73 19.52
C ASP A 62 14.21 -12.25 19.16
N MET A 63 14.14 -11.38 20.17
CA MET A 63 13.98 -9.94 20.04
C MET A 63 15.30 -9.17 20.19
N SER A 64 16.45 -9.85 20.28
CA SER A 64 17.75 -9.18 20.31
C SER A 64 18.01 -8.37 19.04
N ASP A 65 18.89 -7.37 19.18
CA ASP A 65 19.40 -6.53 18.09
C ASP A 65 18.34 -5.68 17.38
N LEU A 66 17.15 -5.54 17.98
CA LEU A 66 16.11 -4.61 17.56
C LEU A 66 16.24 -3.27 18.28
N VAL A 67 15.77 -2.22 17.60
CA VAL A 67 15.59 -0.91 18.24
C VAL A 67 14.61 -1.00 19.41
N ALA A 68 14.70 -0.05 20.34
CA ALA A 68 13.73 0.04 21.43
C ALA A 68 12.32 0.25 20.85
N GLN A 69 11.37 -0.61 21.23
CA GLN A 69 9.97 -0.60 20.77
C GLN A 69 9.84 -0.68 19.24
N PRO A 70 10.15 -1.83 18.62
CA PRO A 70 10.19 -1.97 17.17
C PRO A 70 8.81 -1.91 16.48
N GLY A 71 7.71 -1.77 17.23
CA GLY A 71 6.35 -1.74 16.68
C GLY A 71 5.76 -3.11 16.32
N TYR A 72 6.52 -4.19 16.51
CA TYR A 72 6.09 -5.57 16.29
C TYR A 72 6.71 -6.54 17.31
N TRP A 73 6.26 -7.78 17.31
CA TRP A 73 6.88 -8.90 18.00
C TRP A 73 7.33 -9.96 17.00
N ARG A 74 8.50 -10.55 17.22
CA ARG A 74 8.91 -11.80 16.58
C ARG A 74 8.28 -12.95 17.34
N ALA A 75 7.65 -13.87 16.63
CA ALA A 75 6.99 -15.05 17.18
C ALA A 75 7.47 -16.33 16.50
N SER A 76 7.47 -17.42 17.26
CA SER A 76 7.63 -18.79 16.77
C SER A 76 6.34 -19.58 16.80
N ALA A 77 5.34 -19.12 17.56
CA ALA A 77 3.98 -19.62 17.53
C ALA A 77 2.97 -18.51 17.89
N ILE A 78 1.84 -18.52 17.20
CA ILE A 78 0.72 -17.61 17.38
C ILE A 78 -0.59 -18.40 17.40
N GLU A 79 -1.56 -17.88 18.15
CA GLU A 79 -2.95 -18.31 18.15
C GLU A 79 -3.76 -17.35 17.27
N LEU A 80 -4.57 -17.89 16.37
CA LEU A 80 -5.48 -17.15 15.50
C LEU A 80 -6.75 -16.82 16.29
N LEU A 81 -7.04 -15.54 16.49
CA LEU A 81 -8.19 -15.12 17.28
C LEU A 81 -9.38 -14.77 16.39
N GLU A 82 -9.14 -14.00 15.34
CA GLU A 82 -10.18 -13.43 14.50
C GLU A 82 -9.61 -13.12 13.12
N ALA A 83 -10.29 -13.57 12.06
CA ALA A 83 -10.01 -13.14 10.70
C ALA A 83 -10.57 -11.72 10.52
N LEU A 84 -9.75 -10.82 9.99
CA LEU A 84 -10.11 -9.43 9.75
C LEU A 84 -10.27 -9.18 8.25
N PRO A 85 -11.15 -8.25 7.83
CA PRO A 85 -11.22 -7.84 6.44
C PRO A 85 -9.93 -7.15 6.02
N LEU A 86 -9.46 -7.42 4.80
CA LEU A 86 -8.22 -6.83 4.26
C LEU A 86 -8.27 -5.30 4.18
N SER A 87 -9.47 -4.72 4.05
CA SER A 87 -9.66 -3.26 4.02
C SER A 87 -9.17 -2.58 5.28
N ALA A 88 -9.14 -3.28 6.42
CA ALA A 88 -8.61 -2.76 7.67
C ALA A 88 -7.12 -2.35 7.59
N LEU A 89 -6.35 -2.90 6.63
CA LEU A 89 -4.95 -2.52 6.39
C LEU A 89 -4.81 -1.07 5.92
N PHE A 90 -5.83 -0.50 5.30
CA PHE A 90 -5.75 0.79 4.60
C PHE A 90 -6.56 1.89 5.29
N GLY A 91 -6.92 1.68 6.55
CA GLY A 91 -7.66 2.64 7.37
C GLY A 91 -9.18 2.61 7.15
N PRO A 92 -9.91 3.63 7.66
CA PRO A 92 -11.37 3.61 7.75
C PRO A 92 -12.12 3.51 6.42
N LYS A 93 -11.48 3.90 5.31
CA LYS A 93 -12.03 3.85 3.95
C LYS A 93 -11.26 2.86 3.06
N GLY A 94 -10.63 1.86 3.67
CA GLY A 94 -9.76 0.93 2.96
C GLY A 94 -10.42 0.06 1.89
N GLU A 95 -11.75 -0.07 1.90
CA GLU A 95 -12.50 -0.70 0.80
C GLU A 95 -12.23 -0.02 -0.54
N ALA A 96 -12.04 1.30 -0.57
CA ALA A 96 -11.71 2.02 -1.80
C ALA A 96 -10.34 1.59 -2.36
N VAL A 97 -9.38 1.25 -1.51
CA VAL A 97 -8.09 0.68 -1.95
C VAL A 97 -8.30 -0.72 -2.53
N LEU A 98 -9.11 -1.56 -1.89
CA LEU A 98 -9.43 -2.90 -2.42
C LEU A 98 -10.08 -2.85 -3.79
N GLU A 99 -11.00 -1.90 -4.02
CA GLU A 99 -11.61 -1.70 -5.34
C GLU A 99 -10.60 -1.29 -6.40
N ILE A 100 -9.66 -0.39 -6.06
CA ILE A 100 -8.58 0.00 -6.98
C ILE A 100 -7.68 -1.20 -7.31
N LEU A 101 -7.29 -1.99 -6.31
CA LEU A 101 -6.50 -3.21 -6.52
C LEU A 101 -7.24 -4.24 -7.39
N ALA A 102 -8.56 -4.37 -7.20
CA ALA A 102 -9.39 -5.22 -8.05
C ALA A 102 -9.37 -4.74 -9.51
N GLN A 103 -9.50 -3.42 -9.75
CA GLN A 103 -9.40 -2.86 -11.11
C GLN A 103 -8.01 -3.09 -11.72
N ILE A 104 -6.93 -2.92 -10.96
CA ILE A 104 -5.56 -3.19 -11.43
C ILE A 104 -5.42 -4.64 -11.91
N SER A 105 -6.00 -5.61 -11.18
CA SER A 105 -5.88 -7.03 -11.53
C SER A 105 -6.47 -7.38 -12.90
N THR A 106 -7.49 -6.65 -13.34
CA THR A 106 -8.16 -6.84 -14.63
C THR A 106 -7.79 -5.80 -15.67
N LEU A 107 -7.04 -4.75 -15.30
CA LEU A 107 -6.70 -3.61 -16.13
C LEU A 107 -6.13 -4.05 -17.48
N SER A 108 -6.70 -3.56 -18.57
CA SER A 108 -6.18 -3.76 -19.92
C SER A 108 -5.19 -2.65 -20.28
N ARG A 109 -4.37 -2.90 -21.31
CA ARG A 109 -3.46 -1.88 -21.85
C ARG A 109 -4.21 -0.65 -22.38
N SER A 110 -5.39 -0.84 -22.96
CA SER A 110 -6.24 0.28 -23.43
C SER A 110 -6.80 1.11 -22.29
N GLU A 111 -7.18 0.50 -21.17
CA GLU A 111 -7.64 1.23 -19.98
C GLU A 111 -6.48 1.96 -19.31
N ALA A 112 -5.29 1.35 -19.24
CA ALA A 112 -4.09 2.03 -18.77
C ALA A 112 -3.75 3.28 -19.61
N GLN A 113 -3.82 3.15 -20.94
CA GLN A 113 -3.67 4.30 -21.84
C GLN A 113 -4.76 5.35 -21.60
N ALA A 114 -6.02 4.94 -21.43
CA ALA A 114 -7.11 5.87 -21.15
C ALA A 114 -6.95 6.58 -19.80
N LEU A 115 -6.44 5.92 -18.77
CA LEU A 115 -6.08 6.55 -17.49
C LEU A 115 -4.99 7.60 -17.70
N ALA A 116 -3.94 7.25 -18.44
CA ALA A 116 -2.84 8.16 -18.75
C ALA A 116 -3.31 9.39 -19.54
N ASP A 117 -4.13 9.19 -20.58
CA ASP A 117 -4.62 10.25 -21.46
C ASP A 117 -5.62 11.20 -20.77
N ASN A 118 -6.28 10.74 -19.70
CA ASN A 118 -7.25 11.53 -18.93
C ASN A 118 -6.68 12.08 -17.62
N LEU A 119 -5.39 11.90 -17.34
CA LEU A 119 -4.74 12.48 -16.17
C LEU A 119 -4.73 14.00 -16.28
N ALA A 120 -5.30 14.70 -15.31
CA ALA A 120 -5.30 16.16 -15.32
C ALA A 120 -3.89 16.71 -15.02
N ASP A 121 -3.45 17.70 -15.80
CA ASP A 121 -2.10 18.30 -15.71
C ASP A 121 -1.74 18.81 -14.30
N ASN A 122 -2.74 19.22 -13.52
CA ASN A 122 -2.60 19.77 -12.17
C ASN A 122 -2.97 18.77 -11.05
N ALA A 123 -3.29 17.51 -11.37
CA ALA A 123 -3.70 16.53 -10.38
C ALA A 123 -2.61 16.23 -9.35
N TRP A 124 -1.34 16.27 -9.77
CA TRP A 124 -0.21 16.09 -8.85
C TRP A 124 -0.15 17.19 -7.77
N MET A 125 -0.56 18.43 -8.08
CA MET A 125 -0.61 19.50 -7.07
C MET A 125 -1.70 19.23 -6.04
N ALA A 126 -2.86 18.74 -6.47
CA ALA A 126 -3.94 18.33 -5.56
C ALA A 126 -3.50 17.16 -4.66
N TYR A 127 -2.72 16.23 -5.20
CA TYR A 127 -2.14 15.11 -4.47
C TYR A 127 -1.13 15.59 -3.42
N SER A 128 -0.21 16.48 -3.81
CA SER A 128 0.77 17.10 -2.91
C SER A 128 0.12 17.88 -1.78
N ARG A 129 -0.91 18.68 -2.07
CA ARG A 129 -1.69 19.38 -1.02
C ARG A 129 -2.34 18.42 -0.04
N ALA A 130 -2.86 17.29 -0.51
CA ALA A 130 -3.45 16.28 0.36
C ALA A 130 -2.41 15.63 1.28
N TRP A 131 -1.23 15.29 0.76
CA TRP A 131 -0.10 14.83 1.55
C TRP A 131 0.37 15.88 2.57
N MET A 132 0.46 17.14 2.17
CA MET A 132 0.84 18.24 3.05
C MET A 132 -0.18 18.36 4.20
N ARG A 133 -1.49 18.38 3.90
CA ARG A 133 -2.55 18.38 4.93
C ARG A 133 -2.46 17.19 5.88
N TRP A 134 -2.21 15.99 5.37
CA TRP A 134 -1.96 14.82 6.21
C TRP A 134 -0.71 14.99 7.08
N SER A 135 0.37 15.55 6.54
CA SER A 135 1.64 15.69 7.27
C SER A 135 1.55 16.69 8.42
N HIS A 136 0.74 17.75 8.28
CA HIS A 136 0.53 18.78 9.30
C HIS A 136 -0.47 18.40 10.40
N GLN A 137 -1.16 17.28 10.27
CA GLN A 137 -2.12 16.87 11.28
C GLN A 137 -1.40 16.51 12.60
N ASP A 138 -1.77 17.20 13.68
CA ASP A 138 -1.40 16.86 15.07
C ASP A 138 0.11 16.74 15.36
N GLY A 139 0.99 17.35 14.54
CA GLY A 139 2.44 17.30 14.76
C GLY A 139 3.27 18.15 13.80
N GLU A 140 4.59 18.08 13.97
CA GLU A 140 5.54 18.66 13.01
C GLU A 140 5.41 17.95 11.64
N PRO A 141 5.40 18.71 10.54
CA PRO A 141 5.31 18.14 9.21
C PRO A 141 6.49 17.22 8.91
N ALA A 142 6.26 16.26 8.02
CA ALA A 142 7.31 15.37 7.54
C ALA A 142 8.22 16.07 6.51
N ALA A 143 7.66 16.98 5.71
CA ALA A 143 8.34 17.81 4.71
C ALA A 143 7.63 19.17 4.60
N ASP A 144 8.36 20.20 4.17
CA ASP A 144 7.90 21.59 4.17
C ASP A 144 7.43 22.09 2.78
N ASP A 145 7.74 21.37 1.69
CA ASP A 145 7.41 21.75 0.31
C ASP A 145 6.36 20.81 -0.33
N GLU A 146 5.50 21.34 -1.20
CA GLU A 146 4.56 20.56 -2.02
C GLU A 146 5.27 19.68 -3.06
N ASP A 147 6.41 20.15 -3.60
CA ASP A 147 7.16 19.41 -4.62
C ASP A 147 7.76 18.11 -4.06
N ASP A 148 8.06 18.06 -2.77
CA ASP A 148 8.53 16.86 -2.06
C ASP A 148 7.49 15.71 -2.08
N TRP A 149 6.21 16.03 -2.32
CA TRP A 149 5.10 15.08 -2.24
C TRP A 149 4.65 14.54 -3.60
N ARG A 150 5.17 15.07 -4.71
CA ARG A 150 4.67 14.77 -6.06
C ARG A 150 4.57 13.28 -6.39
N SER A 151 5.55 12.50 -5.93
CA SER A 151 5.66 11.06 -6.17
C SER A 151 5.65 10.25 -4.87
N ALA A 152 5.18 10.83 -3.77
CA ALA A 152 5.25 10.19 -2.47
C ALA A 152 4.31 8.97 -2.40
N LEU A 153 4.87 7.80 -2.13
CA LEU A 153 4.11 6.56 -1.87
C LEU A 153 4.01 6.24 -0.38
N ALA A 154 4.96 6.75 0.41
CA ALA A 154 4.97 6.55 1.84
C ALA A 154 5.70 7.69 2.55
N ALA A 155 5.19 8.06 3.71
CA ALA A 155 5.91 8.87 4.67
C ALA A 155 5.49 8.53 6.10
N THR A 156 6.34 8.87 7.06
CA THR A 156 6.04 8.75 8.49
C THR A 156 5.95 10.14 9.08
N ARG A 157 4.82 10.48 9.69
CA ARG A 157 4.64 11.76 10.36
C ARG A 157 5.56 11.84 11.58
N ARG A 158 6.20 13.00 11.81
CA ARG A 158 7.21 13.11 12.87
C ARG A 158 6.62 12.98 14.27
N GLY A 159 5.43 13.58 14.49
CA GLY A 159 4.75 13.64 15.79
C GLY A 159 4.24 12.29 16.28
N ASP A 160 3.18 11.76 15.66
CA ASP A 160 2.47 10.55 16.08
C ASP A 160 2.98 9.25 15.44
N LYS A 161 3.95 9.35 14.52
CA LYS A 161 4.48 8.23 13.73
C LYS A 161 3.44 7.53 12.85
N SER A 162 2.31 8.19 12.56
CA SER A 162 1.33 7.70 11.58
C SER A 162 2.01 7.52 10.23
N ARG A 163 1.69 6.41 9.57
CA ARG A 163 2.23 6.05 8.26
C ARG A 163 1.22 6.37 7.17
N SER A 164 1.54 7.36 6.34
CA SER A 164 0.80 7.75 5.14
C SER A 164 -0.71 8.03 5.31
N PRO A 165 -1.37 8.71 4.37
CA PRO A 165 -2.83 8.91 4.38
C PRO A 165 -3.65 7.61 4.34
N VAL A 166 -3.12 6.58 3.68
CA VAL A 166 -3.80 5.28 3.43
C VAL A 166 -2.91 4.09 3.85
N HIS A 167 -2.05 4.30 4.84
CA HIS A 167 -1.06 3.31 5.29
C HIS A 167 -0.22 2.78 4.09
N SER A 168 -0.11 1.46 3.96
CA SER A 168 0.63 0.77 2.90
C SER A 168 -0.08 0.78 1.54
N GLY A 169 -1.25 1.41 1.43
CA GLY A 169 -2.11 1.33 0.25
C GLY A 169 -1.47 1.87 -1.04
N PHE A 170 -0.79 3.02 -0.98
CA PHE A 170 -0.12 3.59 -2.16
C PHE A 170 1.03 2.72 -2.67
N LEU A 171 1.87 2.20 -1.76
CA LEU A 171 2.93 1.26 -2.10
C LEU A 171 2.37 0.01 -2.78
N LEU A 172 1.30 -0.56 -2.23
CA LEU A 172 0.68 -1.75 -2.79
C LEU A 172 0.05 -1.50 -4.16
N ILE A 173 -0.64 -0.37 -4.35
CA ILE A 173 -1.18 0.04 -5.66
C ILE A 173 -0.07 0.14 -6.70
N HIS A 174 1.01 0.83 -6.35
CA HIS A 174 2.18 0.98 -7.22
C HIS A 174 2.78 -0.39 -7.59
N ASP A 175 3.02 -1.26 -6.61
CA ASP A 175 3.59 -2.59 -6.83
C ASP A 175 2.68 -3.49 -7.69
N GLN A 176 1.38 -3.51 -7.43
CA GLN A 176 0.43 -4.30 -8.21
C GLN A 176 0.31 -3.77 -9.64
N LEU A 177 0.33 -2.46 -9.85
CA LEU A 177 0.32 -1.92 -11.20
C LEU A 177 1.62 -2.25 -11.95
N ARG A 178 2.79 -2.18 -11.30
CA ARG A 178 4.05 -2.58 -11.92
C ARG A 178 4.01 -4.03 -12.40
N GLN A 179 3.53 -4.95 -11.55
CA GLN A 179 3.34 -6.34 -11.93
C GLN A 179 2.38 -6.48 -13.11
N ARG A 180 1.28 -5.73 -13.12
CA ARG A 180 0.31 -5.75 -14.22
C ARG A 180 0.90 -5.20 -15.52
N ALA A 181 1.66 -4.11 -15.45
CA ALA A 181 2.33 -3.52 -16.59
C ALA A 181 3.34 -4.50 -17.20
N GLU A 182 4.12 -5.18 -16.35
CA GLU A 182 5.03 -6.26 -16.78
C GLU A 182 4.28 -7.43 -17.44
N GLN A 183 3.14 -7.85 -16.90
CA GLN A 183 2.33 -8.92 -17.50
C GLN A 183 1.83 -8.56 -18.90
N LEU A 184 1.52 -7.28 -19.15
CA LEU A 184 0.92 -6.81 -20.40
C LEU A 184 1.97 -6.44 -21.46
N ASP A 185 3.04 -5.75 -21.05
CA ASP A 185 4.05 -5.19 -21.96
C ASP A 185 5.46 -5.77 -21.74
N GLY A 186 5.65 -6.67 -20.76
CA GLY A 186 6.95 -7.23 -20.41
C GLY A 186 7.96 -6.15 -20.04
N GLY A 187 9.21 -6.33 -20.46
CA GLY A 187 10.25 -5.31 -20.30
C GLY A 187 9.93 -3.98 -20.99
N ASN A 188 8.97 -3.92 -21.92
CA ASN A 188 8.57 -2.66 -22.56
C ASN A 188 7.77 -1.75 -21.63
N ALA A 189 7.27 -2.25 -20.50
CA ALA A 189 6.62 -1.45 -19.48
C ALA A 189 7.60 -0.51 -18.75
N PHE A 190 8.90 -0.78 -18.83
CA PHE A 190 9.91 -0.11 -18.02
C PHE A 190 11.01 0.56 -18.86
N THR A 191 11.66 1.54 -18.25
CA THR A 191 12.94 2.12 -18.69
C THR A 191 13.95 1.92 -17.57
N LEU A 192 15.20 1.63 -17.94
CA LEU A 192 16.32 1.61 -17.00
C LEU A 192 16.96 2.99 -16.99
N ILE A 193 17.13 3.56 -15.80
CA ILE A 193 17.84 4.82 -15.58
C ILE A 193 19.10 4.48 -14.77
N GLU A 194 20.25 5.00 -15.21
CA GLU A 194 21.47 4.96 -14.42
C GLU A 194 21.62 6.27 -13.67
N GLU A 195 21.61 6.20 -12.35
CA GLU A 195 21.80 7.36 -11.46
C GLU A 195 22.72 6.93 -10.32
N ASP A 196 23.75 7.74 -10.04
CA ASP A 196 24.77 7.47 -9.02
C ASP A 196 25.45 6.08 -9.08
N GLY A 197 25.52 5.49 -10.28
CA GLY A 197 26.12 4.16 -10.50
C GLY A 197 25.20 3.00 -10.14
N GLU A 198 23.95 3.27 -9.80
CA GLU A 198 22.89 2.28 -9.62
C GLU A 198 21.95 2.32 -10.83
N THR A 199 21.50 1.14 -11.27
CA THR A 199 20.50 1.03 -12.33
C THR A 199 19.12 0.86 -11.70
N GLU A 200 18.29 1.89 -11.80
CA GLU A 200 16.90 1.84 -11.37
C GLU A 200 15.97 1.50 -12.54
N GLN A 201 14.96 0.67 -12.27
CA GLN A 201 13.90 0.36 -13.22
C GLN A 201 12.65 1.17 -12.91
N VAL A 202 12.33 2.14 -13.77
CA VAL A 202 11.13 2.99 -13.64
C VAL A 202 10.08 2.63 -14.68
N LEU A 203 8.81 2.94 -14.40
CA LEU A 203 7.73 2.77 -15.37
C LEU A 203 7.93 3.74 -16.56
N LYS A 204 7.59 3.29 -17.77
CA LYS A 204 7.51 4.19 -18.92
C LYS A 204 6.37 5.20 -18.74
N PRO A 205 6.40 6.36 -19.43
CA PRO A 205 5.48 7.46 -19.19
C PRO A 205 3.99 7.09 -19.16
N MET A 206 3.51 6.23 -20.07
CA MET A 206 2.11 5.78 -20.07
C MET A 206 1.75 5.01 -18.80
N TRP A 207 2.59 4.04 -18.40
CA TRP A 207 2.34 3.25 -17.19
C TRP A 207 2.52 4.07 -15.92
N GLN A 208 3.47 5.02 -15.91
CA GLN A 208 3.63 5.96 -14.80
C GLN A 208 2.39 6.84 -14.64
N ALA A 209 1.89 7.45 -15.71
CA ALA A 209 0.70 8.28 -15.67
C ALA A 209 -0.56 7.49 -15.27
N ALA A 210 -0.68 6.23 -15.71
CA ALA A 210 -1.72 5.32 -15.24
C ALA A 210 -1.57 5.02 -13.73
N CYS A 211 -0.34 4.87 -13.23
CA CYS A 211 -0.07 4.71 -11.80
C CYS A 211 -0.52 5.92 -11.01
N ASP A 212 -0.12 7.11 -11.46
CA ASP A 212 -0.46 8.37 -10.82
C ASP A 212 -1.98 8.53 -10.76
N ALA A 213 -2.72 8.23 -11.84
CA ALA A 213 -4.17 8.25 -11.85
C ALA A 213 -4.79 7.35 -10.75
N LEU A 214 -4.26 6.14 -10.55
CA LEU A 214 -4.74 5.19 -9.54
C LEU A 214 -4.39 5.65 -8.12
N LEU A 215 -3.19 6.21 -7.91
CA LEU A 215 -2.76 6.77 -6.63
C LEU A 215 -3.58 8.00 -6.25
N PHE A 216 -3.89 8.86 -7.22
CA PHE A 216 -4.73 10.04 -7.04
C PHE A 216 -6.16 9.65 -6.67
N ALA A 217 -6.73 8.67 -7.36
CA ALA A 217 -8.01 8.10 -7.00
C ALA A 217 -7.99 7.51 -5.57
N ALA A 218 -6.92 6.80 -5.19
CA ALA A 218 -6.78 6.28 -3.84
C ALA A 218 -6.73 7.37 -2.78
N MET A 219 -6.00 8.47 -3.00
CA MET A 219 -5.99 9.62 -2.08
C MET A 219 -7.40 10.19 -1.89
N ALA A 220 -8.11 10.46 -2.99
CA ALA A 220 -9.44 11.05 -2.94
C ALA A 220 -10.49 10.13 -2.28
N ARG A 221 -10.42 8.81 -2.51
CA ARG A 221 -11.45 7.86 -2.07
C ARG A 221 -11.17 7.23 -0.70
N ALA A 222 -9.90 6.92 -0.42
CA ALA A 222 -9.49 6.23 0.81
C ALA A 222 -8.99 7.18 1.91
N ALA A 223 -8.66 8.44 1.57
CA ALA A 223 -8.31 9.46 2.55
C ALA A 223 -9.01 10.82 2.31
N PRO A 224 -10.35 10.83 2.11
CA PRO A 224 -11.09 12.05 1.76
C PRO A 224 -10.98 13.16 2.82
N GLN A 225 -10.67 12.82 4.07
CA GLN A 225 -10.46 13.80 5.14
C GLN A 225 -9.28 14.74 4.89
N TYR A 226 -8.38 14.41 3.95
CA TYR A 226 -7.24 15.26 3.57
C TYR A 226 -7.43 15.90 2.19
N VAL A 227 -8.61 15.80 1.59
CA VAL A 227 -8.86 16.25 0.22
C VAL A 227 -10.03 17.22 0.22
N SER A 228 -9.84 18.42 -0.34
CA SER A 228 -10.96 19.34 -0.56
C SER A 228 -11.86 18.84 -1.69
N ASP A 229 -13.10 19.32 -1.76
CA ASP A 229 -14.03 18.89 -2.82
C ASP A 229 -13.49 19.16 -4.24
N ASP A 230 -12.85 20.31 -4.46
CA ASP A 230 -12.22 20.66 -5.75
C ASP A 230 -11.01 19.77 -6.07
N ASP A 231 -10.18 19.46 -5.06
CA ASP A 231 -9.05 18.54 -5.20
C ASP A 231 -9.56 17.13 -5.52
N ALA A 232 -10.65 16.70 -4.88
CA ALA A 232 -11.24 15.38 -5.09
C ALA A 232 -11.73 15.21 -6.54
N LEU A 233 -12.42 16.20 -7.09
CA LEU A 233 -12.85 16.20 -8.50
C LEU A 233 -11.66 16.09 -9.45
N THR A 234 -10.58 16.81 -9.16
CA THR A 234 -9.35 16.79 -9.98
C THR A 234 -8.67 15.43 -9.92
N LEU A 235 -8.50 14.87 -8.71
CA LEU A 235 -7.84 13.59 -8.48
C LEU A 235 -8.63 12.40 -9.06
N LEU A 236 -9.96 12.50 -9.11
CA LEU A 236 -10.83 11.44 -9.62
C LEU A 236 -11.09 11.49 -11.13
N HIS A 237 -10.69 12.56 -11.82
CA HIS A 237 -11.05 12.79 -13.22
C HIS A 237 -10.73 11.58 -14.12
N ALA A 238 -9.47 11.11 -14.10
CA ALA A 238 -9.05 9.98 -14.93
C ALA A 238 -9.78 8.69 -14.56
N TRP A 239 -9.92 8.41 -13.26
CA TRP A 239 -10.63 7.24 -12.75
C TRP A 239 -12.07 7.19 -13.23
N SER A 240 -12.83 8.27 -13.02
CA SER A 240 -14.25 8.30 -13.37
C SER A 240 -14.50 8.19 -14.87
N ARG A 241 -13.61 8.76 -15.70
CA ARG A 241 -13.65 8.60 -17.16
C ARG A 241 -13.50 7.15 -17.62
N VAL A 242 -12.69 6.37 -16.93
CA VAL A 242 -12.38 4.99 -17.34
C VAL A 242 -13.36 4.00 -16.73
N PHE A 243 -13.67 4.10 -15.43
CA PHE A 243 -14.39 3.05 -14.71
C PHE A 243 -15.87 3.37 -14.43
N ASP A 244 -16.22 4.64 -14.24
CA ASP A 244 -17.62 5.01 -13.97
C ASP A 244 -18.42 5.11 -15.28
N GLU A 245 -17.82 5.63 -16.36
CA GLU A 245 -18.46 5.67 -17.68
C GLU A 245 -18.53 4.28 -18.35
N ALA A 246 -17.58 3.37 -18.09
CA ALA A 246 -17.62 2.00 -18.60
C ALA A 246 -18.78 1.20 -17.96
N SER A 247 -19.06 1.43 -16.68
CA SER A 247 -20.17 0.80 -15.95
C SER A 247 -21.56 1.24 -16.46
N GLN A 248 -21.64 2.37 -17.17
CA GLN A 248 -22.90 2.85 -17.78
C GLN A 248 -23.09 2.35 -19.23
N ARG A 249 -22.07 1.73 -19.84
CA ARG A 249 -22.10 1.20 -21.20
C ARG A 249 -22.23 -0.34 -21.26
N ALA A 250 -22.11 -1.02 -20.12
CA ALA A 250 -22.34 -2.45 -19.95
C ALA A 250 -23.81 -2.74 -19.57
#